data_AF-A0A1V5WJ97-F1
#
_entry.id   AF-A0A1V5WJ97-F1
#
_cell.length_a   1.000
_cell.length_b   1.000
_cell.length_c   1.000
_cell.angle_alpha   90.00
_cell.angle_beta   90.00
_cell.angle_gamma   90.00
#
_symmetry.space_group_name_H-M   'P 1'
#
loop_
_entity.id
_entity.type
_entity.pdbx_description
1 polymer ?
#
loop_
_entity_poly.entity_id
_entity_poly.type
_entity_poly.pdbx_seq_one_letter_code
_entity_poly.pdbx_strand_id
1 'polypeptide(L)'
;MGDLLDNKAKAKKASSDSTPALLRKLDEEEPKTKKGDEIDLSVLDITGKKVSKELLVKIVEARCEEIFDMAKEKVGKAGFKMAMPAGIVLTGGTSLLRDLPKFTQGVFGVAARVGYPSGLTGMIEEISDPSFACVQGLIKYALEEEGDSESIKVKSGGNLKDKIVEWFKSLMP
;
A
#
# COMPACT_ATOMS: atom_id res chain seq x y z
N MET A 1 -53.62 -43.16 -28.84
CA MET A 1 -53.07 -41.89 -28.33
C MET A 1 -53.54 -41.77 -26.90
N GLY A 2 -52.83 -42.37 -25.93
CA GLY A 2 -51.80 -41.70 -25.12
C GLY A 2 -52.53 -41.00 -23.97
N ASP A 3 -52.55 -41.46 -22.73
CA ASP A 3 -51.50 -42.05 -21.89
C ASP A 3 -52.17 -43.01 -20.88
N LEU A 4 -52.00 -44.32 -20.98
CA LEU A 4 -50.95 -45.11 -20.32
C LEU A 4 -50.06 -44.35 -19.32
N LEU A 5 -50.17 -44.76 -18.04
CA LEU A 5 -49.15 -44.71 -16.97
C LEU A 5 -49.14 -43.45 -16.07
N ASP A 6 -49.53 -43.64 -14.81
CA ASP A 6 -48.87 -43.14 -13.58
C ASP A 6 -49.81 -43.33 -12.38
N ASN A 7 -50.21 -44.55 -12.05
CA ASN A 7 -49.52 -45.54 -11.22
C ASN A 7 -49.15 -45.12 -9.78
N LYS A 8 -49.93 -45.70 -8.87
CA LYS A 8 -49.71 -45.88 -7.43
C LYS A 8 -48.34 -46.55 -7.16
N ALA A 9 -47.68 -46.08 -6.11
CA ALA A 9 -46.79 -46.83 -5.22
C ALA A 9 -45.45 -47.38 -5.77
N LYS A 10 -44.33 -46.89 -5.19
CA LYS A 10 -43.12 -47.62 -4.72
C LYS A 10 -42.09 -46.57 -4.29
N ALA A 11 -41.80 -46.38 -3.00
CA ALA A 11 -40.90 -47.19 -2.17
C ALA A 11 -39.55 -47.52 -2.85
N LYS A 12 -38.48 -46.92 -2.29
CA LYS A 12 -37.04 -47.25 -2.39
C LYS A 12 -36.42 -47.42 -3.79
N LYS A 13 -35.48 -46.52 -4.10
CA LYS A 13 -34.20 -46.90 -4.70
C LYS A 13 -33.07 -46.11 -4.02
N ALA A 14 -32.50 -46.72 -2.98
CA ALA A 14 -31.09 -46.53 -2.69
C ALA A 14 -30.34 -47.09 -3.90
N SER A 15 -29.99 -46.23 -4.84
CA SER A 15 -29.11 -46.61 -5.95
C SER A 15 -27.69 -46.41 -5.48
N SER A 16 -27.02 -47.54 -5.27
CA SER A 16 -25.57 -47.69 -5.17
C SER A 16 -24.84 -46.69 -6.06
N ASP A 17 -24.18 -45.72 -5.44
CA ASP A 17 -23.11 -45.01 -6.11
C ASP A 17 -21.93 -46.00 -6.20
N SER A 18 -21.93 -46.80 -7.25
CA SER A 18 -20.94 -47.87 -7.50
C SER A 18 -19.61 -47.33 -8.00
N THR A 19 -19.30 -46.08 -7.68
CA THR A 19 -18.04 -45.44 -8.01
C THR A 19 -17.05 -45.83 -6.92
N PRO A 20 -16.02 -46.65 -7.21
CA PRO A 20 -14.99 -46.97 -6.22
C PRO A 20 -14.37 -45.67 -5.71
N ALA A 21 -14.11 -45.56 -4.41
CA ALA A 21 -13.54 -44.35 -3.78
C ALA A 21 -12.23 -43.86 -4.45
N LEU A 22 -11.54 -44.75 -5.16
CA LEU A 22 -10.30 -44.51 -5.92
C LEU A 22 -10.52 -43.80 -7.27
N LEU A 23 -11.75 -43.82 -7.82
CA LEU A 23 -12.13 -43.27 -9.12
C LEU A 23 -12.85 -41.93 -9.03
N ARG A 24 -13.17 -41.47 -7.81
CA ARG A 24 -13.36 -40.04 -7.57
C ARG A 24 -11.98 -39.44 -7.74
N LYS A 25 -11.62 -39.08 -8.98
CA LYS A 25 -10.59 -38.09 -9.22
C LYS A 25 -10.85 -37.00 -8.19
N LEU A 26 -9.80 -36.55 -7.51
CA LEU A 26 -9.84 -35.29 -6.83
C LEU A 26 -10.39 -34.34 -7.89
N ASP A 27 -11.70 -34.06 -7.83
CA ASP A 27 -12.27 -32.89 -8.45
C ASP A 27 -11.56 -31.81 -7.64
N GLU A 28 -10.34 -31.48 -8.08
CA GLU A 28 -9.68 -30.24 -7.75
C GLU A 28 -10.75 -29.23 -8.13
N GLU A 29 -11.52 -28.77 -7.14
CA GLU A 29 -12.45 -27.70 -7.35
C GLU A 29 -11.58 -26.58 -7.91
N GLU A 30 -11.67 -26.35 -9.23
CA GLU A 30 -10.98 -25.22 -9.82
C GLU A 30 -11.38 -24.01 -8.98
N PRO A 31 -10.40 -23.24 -8.47
CA PRO A 31 -10.67 -22.23 -7.48
C PRO A 31 -11.76 -21.32 -8.03
N LYS A 32 -12.93 -21.33 -7.39
CA LYS A 32 -14.08 -20.52 -7.78
C LYS A 32 -13.68 -19.05 -7.64
N THR A 33 -13.21 -18.46 -8.74
CA THR A 33 -12.80 -17.05 -8.77
C THR A 33 -14.03 -16.19 -8.48
N LYS A 34 -13.96 -15.40 -7.40
CA LYS A 34 -15.05 -14.51 -7.03
C LYS A 34 -15.05 -13.33 -8.00
N LYS A 35 -16.24 -12.79 -8.28
CA LYS A 35 -16.40 -11.52 -9.02
C LYS A 35 -15.62 -10.42 -8.27
N GLY A 36 -14.41 -10.10 -8.73
CA GLY A 36 -13.46 -9.19 -8.07
C GLY A 36 -12.00 -9.67 -8.01
N ASP A 37 -11.72 -10.92 -8.39
CA ASP A 37 -10.36 -11.49 -8.36
C ASP A 37 -9.52 -11.16 -9.60
N GLU A 38 -10.09 -10.55 -10.64
CA GLU A 38 -9.37 -10.09 -11.82
C GLU A 38 -9.40 -8.56 -11.94
N ILE A 39 -8.24 -7.97 -12.23
CA ILE A 39 -8.03 -6.54 -12.46
C ILE A 39 -7.80 -6.34 -13.95
N ASP A 40 -8.61 -5.48 -14.57
CA ASP A 40 -8.44 -5.06 -15.97
C ASP A 40 -7.35 -3.99 -16.06
N LEU A 41 -6.34 -4.22 -16.89
CA LEU A 41 -5.21 -3.31 -17.06
C LEU A 41 -5.47 -2.19 -18.06
N SER A 42 -6.68 -2.12 -18.63
CA SER A 42 -7.06 -1.03 -19.55
C SER A 42 -6.98 0.35 -18.89
N VAL A 43 -7.06 0.44 -17.55
CA VAL A 43 -6.85 1.69 -16.78
C VAL A 43 -5.43 2.22 -16.90
N LEU A 44 -4.48 1.36 -17.28
CA LEU A 44 -3.06 1.69 -17.49
C LEU A 44 -2.72 1.75 -18.99
N ASP A 45 -3.71 1.88 -19.87
CA ASP A 45 -3.59 1.81 -21.33
C ASP A 45 -3.03 0.46 -21.86
N ILE A 46 -3.11 -0.60 -21.04
CA ILE A 46 -2.73 -1.96 -21.44
C ILE A 46 -3.99 -2.73 -21.80
N THR A 47 -4.40 -2.63 -23.06
CA THR A 47 -5.65 -3.21 -23.55
C THR A 47 -5.60 -4.73 -23.64
N GLY A 48 -6.75 -5.37 -23.39
CA GLY A 48 -6.94 -6.81 -23.58
C GLY A 48 -6.24 -7.72 -22.56
N LYS A 49 -5.65 -7.16 -21.50
CA LYS A 49 -5.00 -7.95 -20.43
C LYS A 49 -5.73 -7.79 -19.10
N LYS A 50 -5.96 -8.94 -18.45
CA LYS A 50 -6.44 -9.04 -17.07
C LYS A 50 -5.43 -9.78 -16.24
N VAL A 51 -5.30 -9.40 -14.98
CA VAL A 51 -4.40 -10.06 -14.02
C VAL A 51 -5.15 -10.45 -12.77
N SER A 52 -4.77 -11.58 -12.17
CA SER A 52 -5.27 -11.96 -10.86
C SER A 52 -4.82 -10.95 -9.81
N LYS A 53 -5.76 -10.49 -9.00
CA LYS A 53 -5.50 -9.63 -7.84
C LYS A 53 -4.57 -10.32 -6.84
N GLU A 54 -4.72 -11.63 -6.66
CA GLU A 54 -3.85 -12.41 -5.76
C GLU A 54 -2.41 -12.42 -6.25
N LEU A 55 -2.21 -12.58 -7.56
CA LEU A 55 -0.87 -12.50 -8.16
C LEU A 55 -0.26 -11.10 -7.95
N LEU A 56 -1.05 -10.05 -8.16
CA LEU A 56 -0.58 -8.67 -7.95
C LEU A 56 -0.17 -8.44 -6.48
N VAL A 57 -0.99 -8.90 -5.52
CA VAL A 57 -0.67 -8.81 -4.10
C VAL A 57 0.64 -9.53 -3.78
N LYS A 58 0.82 -10.77 -4.26
CA LYS A 58 2.07 -11.53 -4.05
C LYS A 58 3.30 -10.79 -4.59
N ILE A 59 3.21 -10.17 -5.76
CA ILE A 59 4.31 -9.39 -6.34
C ILE A 59 4.63 -8.16 -5.48
N VAL A 60 3.60 -7.42 -5.03
CA VAL A 60 3.77 -6.23 -4.20
C VAL A 60 4.34 -6.60 -2.83
N GLU A 61 3.84 -7.66 -2.20
CA GLU A 61 4.35 -8.16 -0.92
C GLU A 61 5.82 -8.58 -1.02
N ALA A 62 6.18 -9.37 -2.03
CA ALA A 62 7.58 -9.79 -2.25
C ALA A 62 8.52 -8.59 -2.41
N ARG A 63 8.08 -7.54 -3.13
CA ARG A 63 8.89 -6.32 -3.28
C ARG A 63 8.98 -5.52 -1.97
N CYS A 64 7.89 -5.46 -1.20
CA CYS A 64 7.89 -4.77 0.09
C CYS A 64 8.82 -5.49 1.09
N GLU A 65 8.81 -6.83 1.11
CA GLU A 65 9.70 -7.66 1.93
C GLU A 65 11.17 -7.38 1.58
N GLU A 66 11.52 -7.43 0.30
CA GLU A 66 12.88 -7.14 -0.19
C GLU A 66 13.37 -5.74 0.26
N ILE A 67 12.52 -4.71 0.10
CA ILE A 67 12.84 -3.34 0.53
C ILE A 67 13.03 -3.26 2.05
N PHE A 68 12.18 -3.93 2.81
CA PHE A 68 12.26 -3.93 4.26
C PHE A 68 13.45 -4.71 4.80
N ASP A 69 13.85 -5.81 4.15
CA ASP A 69 15.07 -6.52 4.49
C ASP A 69 16.32 -5.68 4.25
N MET A 70 16.40 -4.99 3.11
CA MET A 70 17.48 -4.03 2.85
C MET A 70 17.51 -2.90 3.90
N ALA A 71 16.35 -2.38 4.28
CA ALA A 71 16.24 -1.37 5.32
C ALA A 71 16.69 -1.91 6.69
N LYS A 72 16.26 -3.12 7.06
CA LYS A 72 16.61 -3.81 8.31
C LYS A 72 18.11 -4.05 8.40
N GLU A 73 18.75 -4.45 7.31
CA GLU A 73 20.21 -4.59 7.24
C GLU A 73 20.91 -3.25 7.50
N LYS A 74 20.49 -2.17 6.83
CA LYS A 74 21.07 -0.83 7.02
C LYS A 74 20.91 -0.31 8.44
N VAL A 75 19.71 -0.43 9.00
CA VAL A 75 19.40 0.00 10.37
C VAL A 75 20.18 -0.84 11.38
N GLY A 76 20.33 -2.14 11.13
CA GLY A 76 21.17 -3.03 11.93
C GLY A 76 22.66 -2.66 11.90
N LYS A 77 23.19 -2.26 10.73
CA LYS A 77 24.57 -1.75 10.59
C LYS A 77 24.77 -0.42 11.30
N ALA A 78 23.73 0.41 11.40
CA ALA A 78 23.75 1.67 12.14
C ALA A 78 23.65 1.50 13.68
N GLY A 79 23.57 0.27 14.20
CA GLY A 79 23.58 -0.03 15.63
C GLY A 79 22.21 -0.23 16.28
N PHE A 80 21.12 -0.07 15.53
CA PHE A 80 19.75 -0.20 16.04
C PHE A 80 19.18 -1.63 15.98
N LYS A 81 20.03 -2.63 16.27
CA LYS A 81 19.59 -4.04 16.35
C LYS A 81 18.68 -4.31 17.56
N MET A 82 18.77 -3.49 18.61
CA MET A 82 17.92 -3.61 19.79
C MET A 82 16.56 -2.96 19.54
N ALA A 83 15.51 -3.71 19.91
CA ALA A 83 14.10 -3.42 19.70
C ALA A 83 13.80 -1.92 19.65
N MET A 84 13.42 -1.42 18.47
CA MET A 84 13.04 -0.01 18.24
C MET A 84 11.81 0.29 19.09
N PRO A 85 11.93 0.91 20.30
CA PRO A 85 10.82 0.91 21.26
C PRO A 85 9.69 1.83 20.79
N ALA A 86 10.05 2.87 20.04
CA ALA A 86 9.12 3.79 19.39
C ALA A 86 8.45 3.19 18.13
N GLY A 87 8.90 2.01 17.67
CA GLY A 87 8.42 1.38 16.46
C GLY A 87 8.92 2.06 15.17
N ILE A 88 8.21 1.80 14.08
CA ILE A 88 8.52 2.28 12.73
C ILE A 88 7.44 3.28 12.28
N VAL A 89 7.88 4.37 11.67
CA VAL A 89 7.00 5.34 11.02
C VAL A 89 7.22 5.25 9.51
N LEU A 90 6.20 4.82 8.78
CA LEU A 90 6.17 4.79 7.33
C LEU A 90 5.71 6.14 6.81
N THR A 91 6.35 6.65 5.76
CA THR A 91 6.01 7.92 5.12
C THR A 91 6.17 7.81 3.60
N GLY A 92 5.86 8.87 2.84
CA GLY A 92 5.82 8.85 1.38
C GLY A 92 4.57 8.18 0.81
N GLY A 93 4.34 8.29 -0.50
CA GLY A 93 3.11 7.78 -1.13
C GLY A 93 2.90 6.27 -0.98
N THR A 94 4.00 5.49 -1.01
CA THR A 94 3.94 4.02 -0.83
C THR A 94 3.41 3.62 0.55
N SER A 95 3.53 4.49 1.56
CA SER A 95 3.00 4.20 2.90
C SER A 95 1.47 4.02 2.93
N LEU A 96 0.76 4.48 1.89
CA LEU A 96 -0.68 4.35 1.70
C LEU A 96 -1.11 3.01 1.12
N LEU A 97 -0.16 2.12 0.78
CA LEU A 97 -0.50 0.75 0.41
C LEU A 97 -1.34 0.10 1.51
N ARG A 98 -2.40 -0.58 1.09
CA ARG A 98 -3.35 -1.22 2.00
C ARG A 98 -2.62 -2.20 2.92
N ASP A 99 -2.92 -2.10 4.22
CA ASP A 99 -2.38 -2.95 5.28
C ASP A 99 -0.84 -2.96 5.41
N LEU A 100 -0.12 -2.04 4.74
CA LEU A 100 1.34 -1.95 4.83
C LEU A 100 1.86 -1.82 6.27
N PRO A 101 1.25 -1.03 7.18
CA PRO A 101 1.69 -1.00 8.58
C PRO A 101 1.67 -2.37 9.27
N LYS A 102 0.65 -3.20 9.01
CA LYS A 102 0.56 -4.55 9.57
C LYS A 102 1.64 -5.46 8.97
N PHE A 103 1.85 -5.35 7.66
CA PHE A 103 2.91 -6.09 6.97
C PHE A 103 4.30 -5.73 7.54
N THR A 104 4.60 -4.43 7.68
CA THR A 104 5.85 -3.95 8.30
C THR A 104 6.01 -4.46 9.74
N GLN A 105 4.94 -4.46 10.53
CA GLN A 105 4.98 -5.04 11.88
C GLN A 105 5.37 -6.53 11.85
N GLY A 106 4.88 -7.30 10.87
CA GLY A 106 5.27 -8.70 10.66
C GLY A 106 6.76 -8.87 10.34
N VAL A 107 7.32 -8.01 9.49
CA VAL A 107 8.74 -8.10 9.05
C VAL A 107 9.72 -7.64 10.14
N PHE A 108 9.39 -6.59 10.89
CA PHE A 108 10.29 -5.99 11.88
C PHE A 108 10.03 -6.43 13.33
N GLY A 109 8.86 -6.98 13.64
CA GLY A 109 8.50 -7.42 14.99
C GLY A 109 8.26 -6.27 15.99
N VAL A 110 8.10 -5.04 15.51
CA VAL A 110 7.79 -3.84 16.30
C VAL A 110 6.57 -3.13 15.74
N ALA A 111 5.92 -2.29 16.55
CA ALA A 111 4.78 -1.50 16.09
C ALA A 111 5.15 -0.66 14.87
N ALA A 112 4.24 -0.53 13.91
CA ALA A 112 4.42 0.31 12.74
C ALA A 112 3.15 1.15 12.48
N ARG A 113 3.34 2.38 12.00
CA ARG A 113 2.24 3.31 11.67
C ARG A 113 2.59 4.19 10.46
N VAL A 114 1.57 4.75 9.82
CA VAL A 114 1.76 5.79 8.79
C VAL A 114 1.93 7.15 9.48
N GLY A 115 2.96 7.89 9.08
CA GLY A 115 3.23 9.25 9.50
C GLY A 115 2.68 10.26 8.49
N TYR A 116 1.78 11.12 8.95
CA TYR A 116 1.22 12.21 8.15
C TYR A 116 1.97 13.50 8.47
N PRO A 117 2.43 14.24 7.44
CA PRO A 117 3.11 15.50 7.66
C PRO A 117 2.13 16.56 8.21
N SER A 118 2.64 17.45 9.06
CA SER A 118 1.86 18.49 9.74
C SER A 118 2.75 19.70 10.02
N GLY A 119 2.17 20.84 10.39
CA GLY A 119 2.92 22.03 10.85
C GLY A 119 3.13 23.12 9.81
N LEU A 120 2.74 22.91 8.55
CA LEU A 120 2.52 23.99 7.59
C LEU A 120 1.05 24.43 7.64
N THR A 121 0.80 25.73 7.50
CA THR A 121 -0.56 26.30 7.47
C THR A 121 -0.94 26.74 6.05
N GLY A 122 -2.24 26.76 5.70
CA GLY A 122 -2.73 27.15 4.37
C GLY A 122 -3.48 26.02 3.67
N MET A 123 -3.02 25.60 2.48
CA MET A 123 -3.56 24.49 1.67
C MET A 123 -3.35 23.10 2.33
N ILE A 124 -3.69 22.98 3.61
CA ILE A 124 -3.33 21.85 4.48
C ILE A 124 -3.96 20.55 3.99
N GLU A 125 -5.20 20.58 3.49
CA GLU A 125 -5.89 19.38 3.02
C GLU A 125 -5.14 18.71 1.86
N GLU A 126 -4.72 19.49 0.87
CA GLU A 126 -4.01 18.99 -0.32
C GLU A 126 -2.61 18.45 0.01
N ILE A 127 -1.94 19.02 1.01
CA ILE A 127 -0.56 18.63 1.37
C ILE A 127 -0.48 17.69 2.57
N SER A 128 -1.61 17.31 3.17
CA SER A 128 -1.64 16.44 4.36
C SER A 128 -1.25 14.99 4.07
N ASP A 129 -1.18 14.61 2.80
CA ASP A 129 -0.84 13.25 2.38
C ASP A 129 0.64 12.91 2.69
N PRO A 130 0.95 11.67 3.13
CA PRO A 130 2.32 11.22 3.38
C PRO A 130 3.27 11.38 2.20
N SER A 131 2.77 11.43 0.96
CA SER A 131 3.57 11.73 -0.24
C SER A 131 4.25 13.10 -0.19
N PHE A 132 3.70 14.07 0.54
CA PHE A 132 4.28 15.41 0.70
C PHE A 132 5.26 15.53 1.87
N ALA A 133 5.48 14.47 2.64
CA ALA A 133 6.30 14.55 3.85
C ALA A 133 7.74 15.01 3.60
N CYS A 134 8.34 14.62 2.47
CA CYS A 134 9.68 15.07 2.09
C CYS A 134 9.71 16.59 1.85
N VAL A 135 8.81 17.10 1.01
CA VAL A 135 8.75 18.53 0.67
C VAL A 135 8.43 19.37 1.90
N GLN A 136 7.47 18.94 2.73
CA GLN A 136 7.17 19.65 3.98
C GLN A 136 8.37 19.65 4.94
N GLY A 137 9.09 18.54 5.04
CA GLY A 137 10.31 18.44 5.85
C GLY A 137 11.40 19.42 5.39
N LEU A 138 11.60 19.54 4.08
CA LEU A 138 12.57 20.48 3.51
C LEU A 138 12.18 21.94 3.77
N ILE A 139 10.90 22.29 3.64
CA ILE A 139 10.41 23.64 3.95
C ILE A 139 10.64 23.97 5.43
N LYS A 140 10.31 23.03 6.33
CA LYS A 140 10.56 23.21 7.76
C LYS A 140 12.03 23.38 8.07
N TYR A 141 12.89 22.55 7.48
CA TYR A 141 14.33 22.64 7.64
C TYR A 141 14.85 24.03 7.25
N ALA A 142 14.42 24.57 6.10
CA ALA A 142 14.81 25.91 5.65
C ALA A 142 14.29 27.02 6.59
N LEU A 143 13.06 26.89 7.12
CA LEU A 143 12.50 27.85 8.08
C LEU A 143 13.21 27.81 9.45
N GLU A 144 13.70 26.65 9.87
CA GLU A 144 14.48 26.47 11.10
C GLU A 144 15.90 27.06 10.95
N GLU A 145 16.56 26.88 9.80
CA GLU A 145 17.86 27.52 9.51
C GLU A 145 17.77 29.06 9.47
N GLU A 146 16.66 29.64 9.00
CA GLU A 146 16.43 31.09 9.11
C GLU A 146 16.14 31.53 10.56
N GLY A 147 15.75 30.61 11.45
CA GLY A 147 15.40 30.88 12.85
C GLY A 147 16.60 30.99 13.81
N ASP A 148 17.75 30.41 13.47
CA ASP A 148 19.00 30.52 14.24
C ASP A 148 19.78 31.82 13.95
N SER A 149 19.27 32.65 13.02
CA SER A 149 19.70 34.03 12.80
C SER A 149 18.54 34.99 13.03
N GLU A 150 18.34 35.38 14.28
CA GLU A 150 17.39 36.41 14.75
C GLU A 150 15.92 36.24 14.34
N SER A 151 15.10 35.81 15.32
CA SER A 151 13.65 36.05 15.45
C SER A 151 12.96 36.83 14.31
N ILE A 152 12.49 36.13 13.27
CA ILE A 152 11.64 36.75 12.24
C ILE A 152 10.23 36.93 12.81
N LYS A 153 9.95 38.13 13.32
CA LYS A 153 8.58 38.64 13.38
C LYS A 153 8.09 38.77 11.94
N VAL A 154 7.26 37.82 11.49
CA VAL A 154 6.52 37.92 10.23
C VAL A 154 5.55 39.10 10.32
N LYS A 155 6.02 40.29 9.95
CA LYS A 155 5.15 41.39 9.56
C LYS A 155 4.82 41.21 8.08
N SER A 156 3.54 40.91 7.84
CA SER A 156 2.89 40.99 6.54
C SER A 156 3.23 42.32 5.86
N GLY A 157 3.89 42.27 4.69
CA GLY A 157 4.06 43.46 3.85
C GLY A 157 5.35 43.50 3.04
N GLY A 158 5.34 42.88 1.86
CA GLY A 158 6.26 43.17 0.74
C GLY A 158 7.61 42.46 0.79
N ASN A 159 8.11 42.05 -0.38
CA ASN A 159 9.48 41.59 -0.67
C ASN A 159 9.73 40.07 -0.74
N LEU A 160 8.72 39.26 -1.06
CA LEU A 160 8.90 37.83 -1.38
C LEU A 160 9.44 37.62 -2.81
N LYS A 161 9.16 38.53 -3.75
CA LYS A 161 9.57 38.41 -5.15
C LYS A 161 11.06 38.66 -5.35
N ASP A 162 11.65 39.60 -4.62
CA ASP A 162 13.06 39.96 -4.76
C ASP A 162 13.99 38.85 -4.25
N LYS A 163 13.60 38.18 -3.14
CA LYS A 163 14.35 37.04 -2.58
C LYS A 163 14.35 35.82 -3.52
N ILE A 164 13.26 35.56 -4.23
CA ILE A 164 13.17 34.45 -5.18
C ILE A 164 14.05 34.71 -6.41
N VAL A 165 14.11 35.96 -6.90
CA VAL A 165 14.96 36.34 -8.05
C VAL A 165 16.44 36.27 -7.69
N GLU A 166 16.80 36.67 -6.47
CA GLU A 166 18.18 36.64 -5.97
C GLU A 166 18.69 35.21 -5.75
N TRP A 167 17.83 34.34 -5.23
CA TRP A 167 18.10 32.90 -5.15
C TRP A 167 18.28 32.26 -6.53
N PHE A 168 17.44 32.60 -7.51
CA PHE A 168 17.56 32.07 -8.87
C PHE A 168 18.84 32.53 -9.57
N LYS A 169 19.31 33.75 -9.27
CA LYS A 169 20.60 34.27 -9.76
C LYS A 169 21.80 33.55 -9.14
N SER A 170 21.68 33.07 -7.90
CA SER A 170 22.75 32.30 -7.24
C SER A 170 22.90 30.86 -7.76
N LEU A 171 21.91 30.38 -8.52
CA LEU A 171 21.84 29.01 -9.04
C LEU A 171 22.21 28.90 -10.53
N MET A 172 22.40 30.03 -11.22
CA MET A 172 23.07 30.06 -12.52
C MET A 172 24.55 30.38 -12.32
N PRO A 173 25.47 29.66 -13.00
CA PRO A 173 26.92 29.83 -12.84
C PRO A 173 27.42 31.21 -13.31
#